data_AF-Q13LV5-F1
#
_entry.id   AF-Q13LV5-F1
#
_cell.length_a   1.000
_cell.length_b   1.000
_cell.length_c   1.000
_cell.angle_alpha   90.00
_cell.angle_beta   90.00
_cell.angle_gamma   90.00
#
_symmetry.space_group_name_H-M   'P 1'
#
loop_
_entity.id
_entity.type
_entity.pdbx_description
1 polymer ?
#
loop_
_entity_poly.entity_id
_entity_poly.type
_entity_poly.pdbx_seq_one_letter_code
_entity_poly.pdbx_strand_id
1 'polypeptide(L)'
;MLTTRPCTATCVIDGMPVTVTFYPDNGVLRIADPLGTCIRETRWHDSWRALLDEFRGFTERASVQGHDFDTMMGHLGEHADHSQHGMALA
;
A
#
# COMPACT_ATOMS: atom_id res chain seq x y z
N MET A 1 -26.02 -2.40 17.96
CA MET A 1 -25.95 -3.82 17.56
C MET A 1 -24.50 -4.12 17.19
N LEU A 2 -23.77 -4.83 18.05
CA LEU A 2 -22.43 -5.31 17.69
C LEU A 2 -22.66 -6.48 16.73
N THR A 3 -22.53 -6.24 15.43
CA THR A 3 -22.60 -7.31 14.43
C THR A 3 -21.50 -8.32 14.78
N THR A 4 -21.88 -9.56 15.10
CA THR A 4 -20.92 -10.66 15.32
C THR A 4 -20.38 -11.22 14.01
N ARG A 5 -20.89 -10.72 12.88
CA ARG A 5 -20.40 -11.14 11.56
C ARG A 5 -19.00 -10.60 11.34
N PRO A 6 -18.07 -11.45 10.89
CA PRO A 6 -16.75 -10.98 10.53
C PRO A 6 -16.84 -9.96 9.40
N CYS A 7 -16.03 -8.91 9.51
CA CYS A 7 -15.85 -7.92 8.46
C CYS A 7 -14.62 -8.32 7.64
N THR A 8 -14.74 -8.37 6.32
CA THR A 8 -13.63 -8.74 5.43
C THR A 8 -13.39 -7.65 4.40
N ALA A 9 -12.12 -7.34 4.16
CA ALA A 9 -11.68 -6.50 3.06
C ALA A 9 -10.43 -7.10 2.41
N THR A 10 -10.22 -6.77 1.14
CA THR A 10 -9.01 -7.11 0.40
C THR A 10 -8.20 -5.84 0.21
N CYS A 11 -6.90 -5.91 0.48
CA CYS A 11 -5.96 -4.82 0.26
C CYS A 11 -4.71 -5.36 -0.43
N VAL A 12 -3.93 -4.51 -1.09
CA VAL A 12 -2.67 -4.90 -1.73
C VAL A 12 -1.51 -4.39 -0.88
N ILE A 13 -0.63 -5.29 -0.45
CA ILE A 13 0.59 -4.99 0.29
C ILE A 13 1.76 -5.48 -0.55
N ASP A 14 2.71 -4.59 -0.88
CA ASP A 14 3.89 -4.93 -1.69
C ASP A 14 3.54 -5.56 -3.06
N GLY A 15 2.43 -5.13 -3.66
CA GLY A 15 1.92 -5.71 -4.91
C GLY A 15 1.18 -7.07 -4.73
N MET A 16 1.13 -7.62 -3.52
CA MET A 16 0.43 -8.87 -3.23
C MET A 16 -0.97 -8.60 -2.64
N PRO A 17 -2.05 -9.14 -3.23
CA PRO A 17 -3.38 -9.02 -2.66
C PRO A 17 -3.50 -9.88 -1.40
N VAL A 18 -3.79 -9.25 -0.27
CA VAL A 18 -4.02 -9.89 1.01
C VAL A 18 -5.47 -9.70 1.45
N THR A 19 -6.01 -10.70 2.14
CA THR A 19 -7.35 -10.66 2.72
C THR A 19 -7.26 -10.37 4.20
N VAL A 20 -7.96 -9.32 4.64
CA VAL A 20 -8.03 -8.90 6.03
C VAL A 20 -9.42 -9.21 6.57
N THR A 21 -9.50 -10.04 7.60
CA THR A 21 -10.76 -10.44 8.25
C THR A 21 -10.74 -10.07 9.73
N PHE A 22 -11.69 -9.25 10.15
CA PHE A 22 -11.87 -8.83 11.53
C PHE A 22 -13.07 -9.56 12.16
N TYR A 23 -12.83 -10.20 13.30
CA TYR A 23 -13.82 -10.89 14.11
C TYR A 23 -14.18 -10.03 15.31
N PRO A 24 -15.32 -9.30 15.28
CA PRO A 24 -15.71 -8.36 16.33
C PRO A 24 -16.07 -9.04 17.66
N ASP A 25 -16.35 -10.35 17.65
CA ASP A 25 -16.64 -11.14 18.85
C ASP A 25 -15.45 -11.19 19.82
N ASN A 26 -14.25 -11.44 19.27
CA ASN A 26 -13.02 -11.60 20.06
C ASN A 26 -11.99 -10.51 19.80
N GLY A 27 -12.29 -9.54 18.91
CA GLY A 27 -11.34 -8.52 18.46
C GLY A 27 -10.16 -9.07 17.66
N VAL A 28 -10.31 -10.25 17.04
CA VAL A 28 -9.23 -10.89 16.28
C VAL A 28 -9.18 -10.30 14.87
N LEU A 29 -8.00 -9.94 14.43
CA LEU A 29 -7.71 -9.51 13.06
C LEU A 29 -6.79 -10.54 12.40
N ARG A 30 -7.25 -11.15 11.33
CA ARG A 30 -6.51 -12.14 10.55
C ARG A 30 -6.17 -11.57 9.18
N ILE A 31 -4.91 -11.68 8.81
CA ILE A 31 -4.37 -11.33 7.50
C ILE A 31 -3.98 -12.63 6.80
N ALA A 32 -4.57 -12.87 5.64
CA ALA A 32 -4.31 -14.03 4.81
C ALA A 32 -3.72 -13.63 3.46
N ASP A 33 -2.83 -14.47 2.93
CA ASP A 33 -2.28 -14.33 1.58
C ASP A 33 -3.37 -14.68 0.53
N PRO A 34 -3.13 -14.45 -0.78
CA PRO A 34 -4.13 -14.74 -1.80
C PRO A 34 -4.47 -16.22 -1.94
N LEU A 35 -3.61 -17.12 -1.46
CA LEU A 35 -3.88 -18.56 -1.37
C LEU A 35 -4.71 -18.94 -0.13
N GLY A 36 -5.00 -17.97 0.76
CA GLY A 36 -5.81 -18.16 1.96
C GLY A 36 -5.05 -18.61 3.21
N THR A 37 -3.73 -18.72 3.15
CA THR A 37 -2.86 -19.01 4.31
C THR A 37 -2.83 -17.83 5.25
N CYS A 38 -2.99 -18.07 6.55
CA CYS A 38 -2.82 -17.03 7.56
C CYS A 38 -1.36 -16.55 7.57
N ILE A 39 -1.11 -15.32 7.15
CA ILE A 39 0.19 -14.69 7.29
C ILE A 39 0.36 -14.19 8.72
N ARG A 40 -0.69 -13.57 9.27
CA ARG A 40 -0.64 -12.93 10.57
C ARG A 40 -1.99 -12.91 11.23
N GLU A 41 -1.99 -13.14 12.53
CA GLU A 41 -3.14 -12.92 13.40
C GLU A 41 -2.72 -11.95 14.50
N THR A 42 -3.54 -10.95 14.78
CA THR A 42 -3.30 -9.96 15.83
C THR A 42 -4.61 -9.59 16.51
N ARG A 43 -4.54 -8.91 17.66
CA ARG A 43 -5.71 -8.37 18.34
C ARG A 43 -5.87 -6.90 18.00
N TRP A 44 -7.07 -6.53 17.57
CA TRP A 44 -7.48 -5.17 17.31
C TRP A 44 -8.56 -4.78 18.33
N HIS A 45 -8.28 -3.74 19.11
CA HIS A 45 -9.12 -3.31 20.24
C HIS A 45 -10.16 -2.26 19.84
N ASP A 46 -10.08 -1.76 18.61
CA ASP A 46 -10.92 -0.68 18.09
C ASP A 46 -11.97 -1.19 17.09
N SER A 47 -12.75 -0.27 16.53
CA SER A 47 -13.74 -0.61 15.51
C SER A 47 -13.10 -0.98 14.16
N TRP A 48 -13.79 -1.81 13.37
CA TRP A 48 -13.40 -2.12 11.97
C TRP A 48 -13.19 -0.85 11.13
N ARG A 49 -14.00 0.18 11.34
CA ARG A 49 -13.85 1.48 10.67
C ARG A 49 -12.54 2.18 11.02
N ALA A 50 -12.13 2.15 12.28
CA ALA A 50 -10.86 2.73 12.72
C ALA A 50 -9.68 1.97 12.09
N LEU A 51 -9.79 0.64 11.97
CA LEU A 51 -8.77 -0.15 11.28
C LEU A 51 -8.62 0.26 9.80
N LEU A 52 -9.74 0.46 9.08
CA LEU A 52 -9.70 0.90 7.69
C LEU A 52 -9.12 2.30 7.53
N ASP A 53 -9.41 3.20 8.47
CA ASP A 53 -8.88 4.56 8.50
C ASP A 53 -7.35 4.55 8.65
N GLU A 54 -6.85 3.76 9.61
CA GLU A 54 -5.42 3.54 9.82
C GLU A 54 -4.76 2.96 8.56
N PHE A 55 -5.37 1.94 7.95
CA PHE A 55 -4.87 1.34 6.71
C PHE A 55 -4.74 2.36 5.58
N ARG A 56 -5.75 3.23 5.41
CA ARG A 56 -5.72 4.31 4.42
C ARG A 56 -4.58 5.28 4.71
N GLY A 57 -4.42 5.70 5.96
CA GLY A 57 -3.32 6.58 6.38
C GLY A 57 -1.93 5.95 6.19
N PHE A 58 -1.79 4.62 6.30
CA PHE A 58 -0.56 3.90 5.97
C PHE A 58 -0.29 3.87 4.46
N THR A 59 -1.31 3.61 3.64
CA THR A 59 -1.18 3.65 2.17
C THR A 59 -0.80 5.05 1.68
N GLU A 60 -1.41 6.09 2.23
CA GLU A 60 -1.09 7.48 1.89
C GLU A 60 0.38 7.79 2.22
N ARG A 61 0.87 7.42 3.41
CA ARG A 61 2.28 7.61 3.80
C ARG A 61 3.27 6.79 2.94
N ALA A 62 2.92 5.56 2.59
CA ALA A 62 3.73 4.73 1.71
C ALA A 62 3.82 5.29 0.28
N SER A 63 2.72 5.85 -0.24
CA SER A 63 2.69 6.47 -1.57
C SER A 63 3.53 7.74 -1.67
N VAL A 64 3.60 8.54 -0.59
CA VAL A 64 4.46 9.74 -0.54
C VAL A 64 5.95 9.36 -0.58
N GLN A 65 6.34 8.23 0.00
CA GLN A 65 7.74 7.77 -0.03
C GLN A 65 8.14 7.13 -1.37
N GLY A 66 7.21 6.50 -2.09
CA GLY A 66 7.48 5.93 -3.42
C GLY A 66 7.56 6.98 -4.53
N HIS A 67 6.79 8.07 -4.44
CA HIS A 67 6.79 9.15 -5.44
C HIS A 67 8.07 10.00 -5.41
N ASP A 68 8.68 10.14 -4.23
CA ASP A 68 9.93 10.89 -4.04
C ASP A 68 11.10 10.22 -4.77
N PHE A 69 11.18 8.87 -4.76
CA PHE A 69 12.23 8.13 -5.46
C PHE A 69 12.05 8.12 -6.99
N ASP A 70 10.81 7.97 -7.48
CA ASP A 70 10.50 8.03 -8.92
C ASP A 70 10.82 9.41 -9.51
N THR A 71 10.49 10.48 -8.77
CA THR A 71 10.82 11.87 -9.15
C THR A 71 12.34 12.11 -9.20
N MET A 72 13.11 11.56 -8.24
CA MET A 72 14.57 11.68 -8.26
C MET A 72 15.23 10.89 -9.41
N MET A 73 14.67 9.74 -9.82
CA MET A 73 15.20 8.96 -10.93
C MET A 73 14.84 9.56 -12.30
N GLY A 74 13.71 10.27 -12.42
CA GLY A 74 13.34 11.00 -13.64
C GLY A 74 14.30 12.14 -13.99
N HIS A 75 14.87 12.82 -12.99
CA HIS A 75 15.83 13.90 -13.23
C HIS A 75 17.22 13.44 -13.70
N LEU A 76 17.59 12.17 -13.51
CA LEU A 76 18.90 11.67 -13.94
C LEU A 76 18.92 11.26 -15.42
N GLY A 77 17.75 11.00 -16.01
CA GLY A 77 17.60 10.63 -17.43
C GLY A 77 17.58 11.81 -18.41
N GLU A 78 17.36 13.04 -17.92
CA GLU A 78 17.14 14.23 -18.77
C GLU A 78 18.37 15.16 -18.83
N HIS A 79 19.57 14.65 -18.55
CA HIS A 79 20.83 15.43 -18.62
C HIS A 79 21.89 14.80 -19.54
N ALA A 80 21.51 13.84 -20.38
CA ALA A 80 22.42 13.19 -21.34
C ALA A 80 22.11 13.53 -22.82
N ASP A 81 21.12 14.39 -23.11
CA ASP A 81 20.70 14.74 -24.48
C ASP A 81 20.78 16.26 -24.75
N HIS A 82 21.90 16.89 -24.41
CA HIS A 82 22.25 18.20 -24.99
C HIS A 82 23.70 18.24 -25.47
N SER A 83 24.19 17.09 -25.95
CA SER A 83 25.35 17.05 -26.82
C SER A 83 24.87 16.74 -28.23
N GLN A 84 25.23 17.62 -29.17
CA GLN A 84 25.26 17.39 -30.61
C GLN A 84 23.99 17.74 -31.42
N HIS A 85 23.81 19.02 -31.79
CA HIS A 85 23.51 19.37 -33.19
C HIS A 85 23.63 20.86 -33.54
N GLY A 86 24.38 21.16 -34.62
CA GLY A 86 24.38 22.47 -35.31
C GLY A 86 25.78 22.99 -35.66
N MET A 87 26.59 22.20 -36.36
CA MET A 87 26.89 22.35 -37.80
C MET A 87 27.65 23.64 -38.16
N ALA A 88 28.91 23.44 -38.54
CA ALA A 88 29.69 24.34 -39.38
C ALA A 88 29.00 24.57 -40.74
N LEU A 89 29.22 25.75 -41.34
CA LEU A 89 29.70 26.00 -42.72
C LEU A 89 29.27 27.39 -43.23
N ALA A 90 30.20 27.99 -43.99
CA ALA A 90 30.17 29.22 -44.80
C ALA A 90 30.46 30.55 -44.10
#